data_AF-A0A401VTW1-F1
#
_entry.id   AF-A0A401VTW1-F1
#
_cell.length_a   1.000
_cell.length_b   1.000
_cell.length_c   1.000
_cell.angle_alpha   90.00
_cell.angle_beta   90.00
_cell.angle_gamma   90.00
#
_symmetry.space_group_name_H-M   'P 1'
#
loop_
_entity.id
_entity.type
_entity.pdbx_description
1 polymer ?
#
loop_
_entity_poly.entity_id
_entity_poly.type
_entity_poly.pdbx_seq_one_letter_code
_entity_poly.pdbx_strand_id
1 'polypeptide(L)'
;MVTHLHTDHTDHADPVAIRKALAPVNGPVVELPHLQPPSPFNAATLPEEAAVAAHILGARIAVPLHYGTLNKAPIYVETPRAVERFEQRARELGIAPLVVPYGEWFEPSVAPVR
;
A
#
# COMPACT_ATOMS: atom_id res chain seq x y z
N MET A 1 -14.50 37.54 -1.44
CA MET A 1 -13.90 37.05 -0.18
C MET A 1 -14.98 36.27 0.54
N VAL A 2 -15.02 34.95 0.33
CA VAL A 2 -15.99 34.06 0.98
C VAL A 2 -15.18 33.09 1.81
N THR A 3 -15.22 33.26 3.13
CA THR A 3 -14.71 32.29 4.09
C THR A 3 -15.75 31.18 4.21
N HIS A 4 -15.56 30.07 3.50
CA HIS A 4 -16.27 28.84 3.84
C HIS A 4 -15.48 28.13 4.94
N LEU A 5 -15.93 28.32 6.18
CA LEU A 5 -15.51 27.59 7.35
C LEU A 5 -16.19 26.22 7.28
N HIS A 6 -15.42 25.13 7.18
CA HIS A 6 -15.95 23.77 7.32
C HIS A 6 -15.74 23.32 8.77
N THR A 7 -16.72 23.61 9.62
CA THR A 7 -16.86 22.99 10.95
C THR A 7 -18.19 22.27 10.98
N ASP A 8 -18.17 20.97 10.67
CA ASP A 8 -18.73 19.91 11.51
C ASP A 8 -18.46 18.53 10.86
N HIS A 9 -17.57 17.75 11.46
CA HIS A 9 -17.46 16.30 11.20
C HIS A 9 -17.69 15.51 12.49
N THR A 10 -18.45 16.08 13.42
CA THR A 10 -18.99 15.33 14.53
C THR A 10 -20.25 14.63 14.02
N ASP A 11 -20.23 13.29 14.03
CA ASP A 11 -21.37 12.38 13.80
C ASP A 11 -21.52 11.70 12.41
N HIS A 12 -20.44 11.10 11.91
CA HIS A 12 -20.56 9.98 10.98
C HIS A 12 -20.27 8.67 11.70
N ALA A 13 -21.36 7.96 12.02
CA ALA A 13 -21.36 6.53 12.32
C ALA A 13 -20.35 5.78 11.43
N ASP A 14 -19.48 4.98 12.06
CA ASP A 14 -18.40 4.15 11.51
C ASP A 14 -18.53 3.87 9.99
N PRO A 15 -17.99 4.73 9.11
CA PRO A 15 -18.14 4.57 7.67
C PRO A 15 -17.20 3.46 7.21
N VAL A 16 -17.69 2.22 7.12
CA VAL A 16 -17.03 1.00 6.57
C VAL A 16 -15.51 1.16 6.46
N ALA A 17 -14.84 1.39 7.59
CA ALA A 17 -13.42 1.70 7.54
C ALA A 17 -12.71 0.42 7.08
N ILE A 18 -11.95 0.50 5.99
CA ILE A 18 -11.13 -0.63 5.55
C ILE A 18 -10.18 -0.93 6.70
N ARG A 19 -10.38 -2.01 7.45
CA ARG A 19 -9.58 -2.25 8.66
C ARG A 19 -8.14 -2.60 8.33
N LYS A 20 -7.93 -3.31 7.22
CA LYS A 20 -6.64 -3.73 6.69
C LYS A 20 -6.57 -3.47 5.18
N ALA A 21 -5.50 -2.87 4.70
CA ALA A 21 -5.21 -2.72 3.27
C ALA A 21 -4.01 -3.61 2.90
N LEU A 22 -4.14 -4.39 1.84
CA LEU A 22 -3.07 -5.22 1.28
C LEU A 22 -2.67 -4.62 -0.07
N ALA A 23 -1.40 -4.27 -0.27
CA ALA A 23 -0.97 -3.59 -1.49
C ALA A 23 0.43 -4.05 -1.94
N PRO A 24 0.67 -4.19 -3.26
CA PRO A 24 2.01 -4.43 -3.78
C PRO A 24 2.92 -3.24 -3.46
N VAL A 25 4.18 -3.52 -3.09
CA VAL A 25 5.14 -2.45 -2.71
C VAL A 25 6.41 -2.46 -3.55
N ASN A 26 6.54 -3.42 -4.45
CA ASN A 26 7.81 -3.69 -5.13
C ASN A 26 8.10 -2.75 -6.30
N GLY A 27 7.13 -1.91 -6.71
CA GLY A 27 7.28 -0.88 -7.74
C GLY A 27 8.16 -1.28 -8.93
N PRO A 28 7.86 -2.39 -9.62
CA PRO A 28 8.80 -2.97 -10.56
C PRO A 28 8.82 -2.19 -11.88
N VAL A 29 10.02 -1.96 -12.40
CA VAL A 29 10.22 -1.58 -13.81
C VAL A 29 10.25 -2.86 -14.64
N VAL A 30 9.47 -2.88 -15.72
CA VAL A 30 9.28 -4.09 -16.55
C VAL A 30 9.64 -3.79 -18.00
N GLU A 31 10.60 -4.55 -18.53
CA GLU A 31 11.07 -4.44 -19.91
C GLU A 31 10.95 -5.79 -20.61
N LEU A 32 9.87 -5.95 -21.39
CA LEU A 32 9.58 -7.19 -22.11
C LEU A 32 10.02 -7.07 -23.57
N PRO A 33 10.88 -7.97 -24.09
CA PRO A 33 11.38 -7.87 -25.47
C PRO A 33 10.29 -7.88 -26.55
N HIS A 34 9.14 -8.49 -26.24
CA HIS A 34 8.02 -8.65 -27.16
C HIS A 34 6.94 -7.55 -27.03
N LEU A 35 7.09 -6.62 -26.09
CA LEU A 35 6.13 -5.53 -25.86
C LEU A 35 6.87 -4.20 -25.74
N GLN A 36 6.87 -3.44 -26.84
CA GLN A 36 7.63 -2.21 -27.00
C GLN A 36 6.74 -1.07 -27.54
N PRO A 37 6.93 0.18 -27.06
CA PRO A 37 7.89 0.60 -26.02
C PRO A 37 7.49 0.10 -24.61
N PRO A 38 8.43 0.03 -23.66
CA PRO A 38 8.09 -0.29 -22.27
C PRO A 38 7.18 0.79 -21.67
N SER A 39 6.43 0.41 -20.62
CA SER A 39 5.66 1.38 -19.85
C SER A 39 6.58 2.42 -19.21
N PRO A 40 6.24 3.72 -19.23
CA PRO A 40 6.97 4.74 -18.49
C PRO A 40 6.68 4.71 -16.99
N PHE A 41 5.71 3.88 -16.56
CA PHE A 41 5.31 3.71 -15.17
C PHE A 41 5.72 2.33 -14.66
N ASN A 42 5.98 2.25 -13.36
CA ASN A 42 6.12 0.97 -12.66
C ASN A 42 4.87 0.11 -12.87
N ALA A 43 5.03 -1.21 -12.98
CA ALA A 43 3.90 -2.11 -13.20
C ALA A 43 3.05 -2.33 -11.93
N ALA A 44 3.50 -1.83 -10.78
CA ALA A 44 2.76 -1.77 -9.52
C ALA A 44 3.19 -0.55 -8.70
N THR A 45 2.50 -0.30 -7.59
CA THR A 45 2.79 0.83 -6.69
C THR A 45 4.17 0.76 -6.07
N LEU A 46 4.79 1.92 -5.89
CA LEU A 46 5.95 2.12 -5.03
C LEU A 46 5.55 1.95 -3.55
N PRO A 47 6.52 1.68 -2.64
CA PRO A 47 6.28 1.52 -1.21
C PRO A 47 5.49 2.68 -0.59
N GLU A 48 5.86 3.91 -0.93
CA GLU A 48 5.24 5.11 -0.39
C GLU A 48 3.82 5.32 -0.92
N GLU A 49 3.60 5.01 -2.20
CA GLU A 49 2.28 5.09 -2.83
C GLU A 49 1.32 4.08 -2.20
N ALA A 50 1.79 2.86 -1.92
CA ALA A 50 1.01 1.83 -1.23
C ALA A 50 0.62 2.25 0.19
N ALA A 51 1.54 2.86 0.95
CA ALA A 51 1.25 3.38 2.28
C ALA A 51 0.25 4.56 2.25
N VAL A 52 0.38 5.46 1.27
CA VAL A 52 -0.56 6.57 1.06
C VAL A 52 -1.94 6.05 0.65
N ALA A 53 -2.02 5.04 -0.22
CA ALA A 53 -3.28 4.42 -0.61
C ALA A 53 -3.98 3.80 0.62
N ALA A 54 -3.24 3.08 1.47
CA ALA A 54 -3.78 2.55 2.72
C ALA A 54 -4.33 3.67 3.65
N HIS A 55 -3.63 4.80 3.74
CA HIS A 55 -4.06 5.96 4.51
C HIS A 55 -5.37 6.56 3.99
N ILE A 56 -5.45 6.80 2.69
CA ILE A 56 -6.64 7.35 2.01
C ILE A 56 -7.85 6.43 2.20
N LEU A 57 -7.63 5.11 2.19
CA LEU A 57 -8.66 4.12 2.44
C LEU A 57 -9.10 4.02 3.91
N GLY A 58 -8.48 4.78 4.82
CA GLY A 58 -8.79 4.75 6.25
C GLY A 58 -8.27 3.50 6.97
N ALA A 59 -7.24 2.85 6.42
CA ALA A 59 -6.71 1.62 7.00
C ALA A 59 -5.97 1.83 8.31
N ARG A 60 -6.28 0.97 9.30
CA ARG A 60 -5.52 0.89 10.56
C ARG A 60 -4.29 0.03 10.44
N ILE A 61 -4.34 -0.97 9.58
CA ILE A 61 -3.23 -1.89 9.30
C ILE A 61 -2.94 -1.90 7.80
N ALA A 62 -1.67 -1.79 7.42
CA ALA A 62 -1.25 -1.92 6.03
C ALA A 62 -0.29 -3.12 5.89
N VAL A 63 -0.54 -3.98 4.91
CA VAL A 63 0.19 -5.23 4.68
C VAL A 63 0.87 -5.14 3.31
N PRO A 64 2.22 -5.17 3.24
CA PRO A 64 2.92 -5.12 1.96
C PRO A 64 2.86 -6.48 1.25
N LEU A 65 2.74 -6.46 -0.07
CA LEU A 65 2.75 -7.63 -0.95
C LEU A 65 3.79 -7.50 -2.07
N HIS A 66 4.05 -8.60 -2.78
CA HIS A 66 4.87 -8.68 -4.01
C HIS A 66 6.36 -8.29 -3.87
N TYR A 67 6.91 -8.18 -2.67
CA TYR A 67 8.33 -7.88 -2.50
C TYR A 67 9.19 -9.16 -2.55
N GLY A 68 10.47 -9.01 -2.90
CA GLY A 68 11.59 -9.89 -2.55
C GLY A 68 11.62 -11.28 -3.19
N THR A 69 10.79 -11.55 -4.20
CA THR A 69 10.66 -12.89 -4.80
C THR A 69 10.92 -12.94 -6.31
N LEU A 70 10.68 -11.86 -7.06
CA LEU A 70 10.67 -11.89 -8.52
C LEU A 70 11.71 -10.97 -9.19
N ASN A 71 12.59 -10.32 -8.43
CA ASN A 71 13.62 -9.43 -8.96
C ASN A 71 14.55 -10.15 -9.95
N LYS A 72 14.37 -9.88 -11.25
CA LYS A 72 15.03 -10.54 -12.37
C LYS A 72 15.44 -9.51 -13.42
N ALA A 73 16.59 -8.89 -13.21
CA ALA A 73 17.16 -7.96 -14.17
C ALA A 73 17.53 -8.66 -15.51
N PRO A 74 17.39 -7.98 -16.66
CA PRO A 74 16.84 -6.63 -16.82
C PRO A 74 15.30 -6.59 -16.97
N ILE A 75 14.63 -7.75 -17.06
CA ILE A 75 13.22 -7.81 -17.48
C ILE A 75 12.20 -7.38 -16.41
N TYR A 76 12.56 -7.50 -15.14
CA TYR A 76 11.72 -7.17 -14.00
C TYR A 76 12.60 -6.71 -12.84
N VAL A 77 12.65 -5.42 -12.57
CA VAL A 77 13.54 -4.85 -11.54
C VAL A 77 12.69 -4.23 -10.45
N GLU A 78 12.72 -4.82 -9.26
CA GLU A 78 12.03 -4.29 -8.08
C GLU A 78 12.75 -3.04 -7.53
N THR A 79 11.99 -2.14 -6.92
CA THR A 79 12.55 -1.01 -6.19
C THR A 79 13.32 -1.50 -4.96
N PRO A 80 14.50 -0.94 -4.64
CA PRO A 80 15.27 -1.37 -3.48
C PRO A 80 14.56 -1.02 -2.18
N ARG A 81 14.79 -1.85 -1.15
CA ARG A 81 14.31 -1.64 0.23
C ARG A 81 12.80 -1.41 0.31
N ALA A 82 12.04 -2.14 -0.52
CA ALA A 82 10.60 -1.94 -0.67
C ALA A 82 9.83 -2.05 0.67
N VAL A 83 10.13 -3.07 1.48
CA VAL A 83 9.48 -3.27 2.79
C VAL A 83 9.84 -2.17 3.78
N GLU A 84 11.13 -1.87 3.94
CA GLU A 84 11.61 -0.83 4.86
C GLU A 84 10.97 0.54 4.56
N ARG A 85 10.96 0.93 3.28
CA ARG A 85 10.35 2.19 2.83
C ARG A 85 8.85 2.23 3.07
N PHE A 86 8.15 1.12 2.83
CA PHE A 86 6.73 1.00 3.10
C PHE A 86 6.44 1.13 4.59
N GLU A 87 7.16 0.41 5.44
CA GLU A 87 6.97 0.44 6.89
C GLU A 87 7.21 1.84 7.45
N GLN A 88 8.30 2.49 7.02
CA GLN A 88 8.60 3.86 7.41
C GLN A 88 7.43 4.79 7.06
N ARG A 89 6.97 4.75 5.80
CA ARG A 89 5.92 5.65 5.33
C ARG A 89 4.57 5.37 6.01
N ALA A 90 4.23 4.10 6.23
CA ALA A 90 3.01 3.71 6.93
C ALA A 90 3.00 4.27 8.37
N ARG A 91 4.12 4.15 9.10
CA ARG A 91 4.26 4.68 10.46
C ARG A 91 4.16 6.21 10.49
N GLU A 92 4.78 6.92 9.55
CA GLU A 92 4.66 8.38 9.40
C GLU A 92 3.19 8.83 9.20
N LEU A 93 2.38 8.00 8.54
CA LEU A 93 0.96 8.24 8.28
C LEU A 93 0.02 7.73 9.39
N GLY A 94 0.57 7.21 10.49
CA GLY A 94 -0.21 6.70 11.63
C GLY A 94 -0.88 5.34 11.39
N ILE A 95 -0.42 4.57 10.40
CA ILE A 95 -0.91 3.23 10.09
C ILE A 95 0.07 2.18 10.65
N ALA A 96 -0.45 1.11 11.24
CA ALA A 96 0.38 0.00 11.69
C ALA A 96 0.78 -0.90 10.50
N PRO A 97 2.06 -0.98 10.10
CA PRO A 97 2.47 -1.98 9.12
C PRO A 97 2.41 -3.39 9.74
N LEU A 98 1.92 -4.35 8.98
CA LEU A 98 2.00 -5.77 9.30
C LEU A 98 2.74 -6.48 8.17
N VAL A 99 4.04 -6.70 8.37
CA VAL A 99 4.87 -7.49 7.46
C VAL A 99 4.75 -8.95 7.87
N VAL A 100 4.36 -9.79 6.92
CA VAL A 100 4.20 -11.24 7.12
C VAL A 100 5.35 -11.92 6.39
N PRO A 101 6.24 -12.65 7.09
CA PRO A 101 7.31 -13.41 6.45
C PRO A 101 6.78 -14.41 5.43
N TYR A 102 7.61 -14.79 4.45
CA TYR A 102 7.22 -15.82 3.49
C TYR A 102 6.91 -17.15 4.17
N GLY A 103 5.82 -17.79 3.75
CA GLY A 103 5.35 -19.05 4.32
C GLY A 103 4.55 -18.88 5.62
N GLU A 104 4.48 -17.68 6.18
CA GLU A 104 3.59 -17.36 7.29
C GLU A 104 2.26 -16.78 6.77
N TRP A 105 1.23 -16.87 7.62
CA TRP A 105 -0.08 -16.32 7.35
C TRP A 105 -0.63 -15.63 8.60
N PHE A 106 -1.62 -14.75 8.40
CA PHE A 106 -2.38 -14.14 9.48
C PHE A 106 -3.87 -14.36 9.24
N GLU A 107 -4.61 -14.52 10.32
CA GLU A 107 -6.06 -14.58 10.24
C GLU A 107 -6.65 -13.15 10.18
N PRO A 108 -7.58 -12.87 9.26
CA PRO A 108 -8.36 -11.64 9.31
C PRO A 108 -9.31 -11.71 10.51
N SER A 109 -9.13 -10.85 11.51
CA SER A 109 -10.12 -10.74 12.59
C SER A 109 -11.40 -10.14 12.01
N VAL A 110 -12.50 -10.88 12.05
CA VAL A 110 -13.84 -10.31 11.84
C VAL A 110 -14.19 -9.46 13.07
N ALA A 111 -14.41 -8.16 12.86
CA ALA A 111 -15.14 -7.39 13.86
C ALA A 111 -16.61 -7.85 13.82
N PRO A 112 -17.30 -7.94 14.97
CA PRO A 112 -18.74 -8.18 14.93
C PRO A 112 -19.40 -7.06 14.13
N VAL A 113 -20.23 -7.44 13.16
CA VAL A 113 -21.14 -6.51 12.48
C VAL A 113 -22.07 -5.98 13.56
N ARG A 114 -21.97 -4.69 13.86
CA ARG A 114 -22.91 -4.01 14.75
C ARG A 114 -24.15 -3.57 13.99
#